data_AF-A0A2Z6PDU6-F1
#
_entry.id   AF-A0A2Z6PDU6-F1
#
_cell.length_a   1.000
_cell.length_b   1.000
_cell.length_c   1.000
_cell.angle_alpha   90.00
_cell.angle_beta   90.00
_cell.angle_gamma   90.00
#
_symmetry.space_group_name_H-M   'P 1'
#
loop_
_entity.id
_entity.type
_entity.pdbx_description
1 polymer ?
#
loop_
_entity_poly.entity_id
_entity_poly.type
_entity_poly.pdbx_seq_one_letter_code
_entity_poly.pdbx_strand_id
1 'polypeptide(L)'
;MKVRDMGVWVEGSWSWSLTWHRRFFQWEEELLVELMESLESTSLSLESDRWGWLPEDGVPPDLFVLFESLSGAARSEERIYVNLAHYALGHLKDKK
;
A
#
# COMPACT_ATOMS: atom_id res chain seq x y z
N MET A 1 5.27 8.55 -7.51
CA MET A 1 4.35 8.12 -8.57
C MET A 1 3.10 7.61 -7.88
N LYS A 2 1.95 8.22 -8.13
CA LYS A 2 0.66 7.76 -7.60
C LYS A 2 -0.04 6.89 -8.64
N VAL A 3 -0.83 5.90 -8.22
CA VAL A 3 -1.71 5.09 -9.07
C VAL A 3 -2.63 5.99 -9.91
N ARG A 4 -3.09 7.10 -9.33
CA ARG A 4 -3.88 8.13 -10.05
C ARG A 4 -3.14 8.81 -11.20
N ASP A 5 -1.80 8.77 -11.21
CA ASP A 5 -1.00 9.34 -12.29
C ASP A 5 -0.80 8.32 -13.45
N MET A 6 -1.26 7.07 -13.28
CA MET A 6 -1.03 5.96 -14.22
C MET A 6 -2.20 5.73 -15.19
N GLY A 7 -3.16 6.65 -15.27
CA GLY A 7 -4.37 6.47 -16.08
C GLY A 7 -5.33 7.64 -15.99
N VAL A 8 -6.48 7.49 -16.64
CA VAL A 8 -7.55 8.49 -16.69
C VAL A 8 -8.91 7.83 -16.52
N TRP A 9 -9.87 8.54 -15.95
CA TRP A 9 -11.26 8.10 -15.93
C TRP A 9 -11.93 8.43 -17.26
N VAL A 10 -12.49 7.42 -17.91
CA VAL A 10 -13.25 7.53 -19.17
C VAL A 10 -14.63 6.92 -18.93
N GLU A 11 -15.68 7.71 -19.08
CA GLU A 11 -17.08 7.26 -18.97
C GLU A 11 -17.41 6.52 -17.65
N GLY A 12 -16.73 6.87 -16.56
CA GLY A 12 -16.94 6.24 -15.25
C GLY A 12 -16.13 4.96 -15.03
N SER A 13 -15.29 4.56 -15.98
CA SER A 13 -14.35 3.45 -15.88
C SER A 13 -12.90 3.96 -15.86
N TRP A 14 -12.03 3.29 -15.10
CA TRP A 14 -10.61 3.62 -15.07
C TRP A 14 -9.90 3.03 -16.30
N SER A 15 -9.17 3.86 -17.02
CA SER A 15 -8.38 3.47 -18.19
C SER A 15 -6.89 3.65 -17.89
N TRP A 16 -6.14 2.56 -17.95
CA TRP A 16 -4.70 2.54 -17.66
C TRP A 16 -3.87 3.12 -18.81
N SER A 17 -2.87 3.93 -18.49
CA SER A 17 -1.91 4.52 -19.42
C SER A 17 -0.48 4.26 -18.93
N LEU A 18 0.00 3.03 -19.16
CA LEU A 18 1.32 2.59 -18.71
C LEU A 18 2.40 2.87 -19.75
N THR A 19 3.53 3.42 -19.31
CA THR A 19 4.71 3.67 -20.15
C THR A 19 5.91 2.86 -19.66
N TRP A 20 6.62 2.23 -20.60
CA TRP A 20 7.73 1.34 -20.30
C TRP A 20 9.04 1.93 -20.81
N HIS A 21 10.11 1.79 -20.02
CA HIS A 21 11.42 2.35 -20.36
C HIS A 21 12.09 1.67 -21.56
N ARG A 22 11.74 0.40 -21.82
CA ARG A 22 12.27 -0.39 -22.91
C ARG A 22 11.18 -1.18 -23.60
N ARG A 23 11.51 -1.72 -24.78
CA ARG A 23 10.66 -2.70 -25.46
C ARG A 23 10.68 -4.02 -24.69
N PHE A 24 9.56 -4.72 -24.79
CA PHE A 24 9.38 -6.05 -24.23
C PHE A 24 10.10 -7.09 -25.07
N PHE A 25 10.60 -8.12 -24.40
CA PHE A 25 10.87 -9.40 -25.03
C PHE A 25 9.54 -10.13 -25.27
N GLN A 26 9.53 -11.09 -26.20
CA GLN A 26 8.32 -11.84 -26.53
C GLN A 26 7.63 -12.47 -25.31
N TRP A 27 8.40 -13.01 -24.36
CA TRP A 27 7.84 -13.59 -23.12
C TRP A 27 7.28 -12.53 -22.15
N GLU A 28 7.73 -11.27 -22.24
CA GLU A 28 7.19 -10.20 -21.41
C GLU A 28 5.87 -9.66 -21.96
N GLU A 29 5.60 -9.84 -23.26
CA GLU A 29 4.30 -9.49 -23.84
C GLU A 29 3.17 -10.35 -23.25
N GLU A 30 3.44 -11.64 -23.00
CA GLU A 30 2.50 -12.53 -22.34
C GLU A 30 2.20 -12.06 -20.90
N LEU A 31 3.23 -11.67 -20.15
CA LEU A 31 3.07 -11.11 -18.80
C LEU A 31 2.35 -9.76 -18.80
N LEU A 32 2.53 -8.94 -19.84
CA LEU A 32 1.81 -7.70 -19.99
C LEU A 32 0.31 -7.94 -20.18
N VAL A 33 -0.07 -8.96 -20.95
CA VAL A 33 -1.48 -9.36 -21.11
C VAL A 33 -2.07 -9.77 -19.76
N GLU A 34 -1.41 -10.67 -19.02
CA GLU A 34 -1.86 -11.10 -17.69
C GLU A 34 -1.99 -9.93 -16.71
N LEU A 35 -1.06 -8.98 -16.76
CA LEU A 35 -1.10 -7.77 -15.95
C LEU A 35 -2.31 -6.92 -16.31
N MET A 36 -2.57 -6.67 -17.60
CA MET A 36 -3.68 -5.84 -18.05
C MET A 36 -5.03 -6.45 -17.65
N GLU A 37 -5.20 -7.77 -17.82
CA GLU A 37 -6.41 -8.48 -17.38
C GLU A 37 -6.62 -8.35 -15.86
N SER A 38 -5.54 -8.49 -15.08
CA SER A 38 -5.59 -8.33 -13.62
C SER A 38 -5.97 -6.90 -13.23
N LEU A 39 -5.42 -5.90 -13.91
CA LEU A 39 -5.68 -4.49 -13.67
C LEU A 39 -7.10 -4.07 -14.08
N GLU A 40 -7.68 -4.65 -15.13
CA GLU A 40 -9.06 -4.40 -15.55
C GLU A 40 -10.08 -4.93 -14.54
N SER A 41 -9.78 -6.06 -13.89
CA SER A 41 -10.63 -6.63 -12.85
C SER A 41 -10.57 -5.88 -11.50
N THR A 42 -9.60 -4.97 -11.33
CA THR A 42 -9.35 -4.28 -10.07
C THR A 42 -10.20 -3.02 -9.93
N SER A 43 -10.98 -2.93 -8.85
CA SER A 43 -11.68 -1.68 -8.51
C SER A 43 -10.77 -0.73 -7.72
N LEU A 44 -10.46 0.42 -8.32
CA LEU A 44 -9.68 1.46 -7.65
C LEU A 44 -10.57 2.30 -6.75
N SER A 45 -10.10 2.57 -5.52
CA SER A 45 -10.77 3.51 -4.63
C SER A 45 -10.41 4.96 -5.00
N LEU A 46 -11.32 5.89 -4.69
CA LEU A 46 -11.06 7.33 -4.78
C LEU A 46 -10.33 7.87 -3.53
N GLU A 47 -9.72 7.00 -2.73
CA GLU A 47 -8.88 7.41 -1.61
C GLU A 47 -7.47 7.75 -2.09
N SER A 48 -6.74 8.57 -1.33
CA SER A 48 -5.33 8.82 -1.64
C SER A 48 -4.55 7.53 -1.48
N ASP A 49 -3.66 7.25 -2.41
CA ASP A 49 -2.74 6.12 -2.33
C ASP A 49 -2.00 6.12 -0.99
N ARG A 50 -1.94 4.95 -0.37
CA ARG A 50 -1.19 4.70 0.85
C ARG A 50 -0.33 3.48 0.61
N TRP A 51 0.93 3.58 1.01
CA TRP A 51 1.79 2.42 1.14
C TRP A 51 1.62 1.91 2.56
N GLY A 52 1.16 0.67 2.68
CA GLY A 52 1.06 -0.02 3.95
C GLY A 52 1.69 -1.38 3.80
N TRP A 53 2.31 -1.87 4.87
CA TRP A 53 2.68 -3.27 4.96
C TRP A 53 1.46 -4.03 5.49
N LEU A 54 0.97 -5.00 4.72
CA LEU A 54 -0.02 -5.95 5.22
C LEU A 54 0.74 -7.14 5.81
N PRO A 55 0.60 -7.41 7.12
CA PRO A 55 1.24 -8.57 7.69
C PRO A 55 0.69 -9.86 7.09
N GLU A 56 1.57 -10.82 6.81
CA GLU A 56 1.13 -12.20 6.57
C GLU A 56 0.34 -12.70 7.79
N ASP A 57 -0.61 -13.60 7.53
CA ASP A 57 -1.44 -14.21 8.57
C ASP A 57 -0.57 -14.71 9.73
N GLY A 58 -0.84 -14.20 10.94
CA GLY A 58 -0.13 -14.59 12.16
C GLY A 58 0.80 -13.53 12.75
N VAL A 59 1.08 -12.42 12.06
CA VAL A 59 1.73 -11.26 12.69
C VAL A 59 0.65 -10.38 13.34
N PRO A 60 0.68 -10.16 14.66
CA PRO A 60 -0.33 -9.36 15.34
C PRO A 60 -0.38 -7.94 14.77
N PRO A 61 -1.57 -7.40 14.44
CA PRO A 61 -1.76 -6.02 14.00
C PRO A 61 -1.04 -5.00 14.90
N ASP A 62 -0.89 -5.32 16.18
CA ASP A 62 -0.26 -4.51 17.21
C ASP A 62 1.24 -4.23 16.96
N LEU A 63 1.99 -5.15 16.31
CA LEU A 63 3.41 -4.92 16.00
C LEU A 63 3.60 -3.91 14.87
N PHE A 64 2.72 -3.92 13.87
CA PHE A 64 2.75 -2.96 12.77
C PHE A 64 2.34 -1.56 13.27
N VAL A 65 1.27 -1.48 14.07
CA VAL A 65 0.84 -0.23 14.72
C VAL A 65 1.97 0.34 15.58
N LEU A 66 2.71 -0.51 16.32
CA LEU A 66 3.87 -0.07 17.08
C LEU A 66 4.98 0.48 16.19
N PHE A 67 5.31 -0.18 15.08
CA PHE A 67 6.34 0.28 14.14
C PHE A 67 5.99 1.62 13.51
N GLU A 68 4.77 1.79 12.99
CA GLU A 68 4.29 3.04 12.40
C GLU A 68 4.24 4.18 13.43
N SER A 69 3.83 3.87 14.66
CA SER A 69 3.81 4.84 15.75
C SER A 69 5.21 5.27 16.17
N LEU A 70 6.16 4.33 16.25
CA LEU A 70 7.56 4.66 16.57
C LEU A 70 8.26 5.39 15.42
N SER A 71 7.98 5.03 14.16
CA SER A 71 8.55 5.69 13.00
C SER A 71 8.00 7.12 12.84
N GLY A 72 6.71 7.33 13.13
CA GLY A 72 6.08 8.64 13.22
C GLY A 72 6.63 9.50 14.37
N ALA A 73 6.83 8.90 15.55
CA ALA A 73 7.45 9.57 16.71
C ALA A 73 8.93 9.90 16.49
N ALA A 74 9.66 9.10 15.70
CA ALA A 74 11.05 9.39 15.34
C ALA A 74 11.19 10.51 14.30
N ARG A 75 10.14 10.77 13.51
CA ARG A 75 10.09 11.82 12.48
C ARG A 75 9.42 13.10 12.96
N SER A 76 8.62 13.03 14.02
CA SER A 76 7.92 14.17 14.62
C SER A 76 7.85 14.01 16.14
N GLU A 77 8.16 15.06 16.90
CA GLU A 77 7.96 15.09 18.35
C GLU A 77 6.47 15.21 18.75
N GLU A 78 5.55 14.84 17.87
CA GLU A 78 4.12 14.91 18.16
C GLU A 78 3.72 13.81 19.15
N ARG A 79 3.14 14.25 20.27
CA ARG A 79 2.69 13.38 21.38
C ARG A 79 1.74 12.26 20.96
N ILE A 80 1.05 12.41 19.84
CA ILE A 80 0.07 11.43 19.33
C ILE A 80 0.78 10.10 19.03
N TYR A 81 1.90 10.14 18.32
CA TYR A 81 2.65 8.94 17.93
C TYR A 81 3.28 8.22 19.14
N VAL A 82 3.74 8.98 20.14
CA VAL A 82 4.29 8.42 21.40
C VAL A 82 3.22 7.70 22.22
N ASN A 83 2.00 8.25 22.27
CA ASN A 83 0.88 7.64 23.00
C ASN A 83 0.39 6.35 22.32
N LEU A 84 0.30 6.35 20.99
CA LEU A 84 -0.05 5.14 20.23
C LEU A 84 1.00 4.03 20.39
N ALA A 85 2.30 4.38 20.41
CA ALA A 85 3.37 3.42 20.66
C ALA A 85 3.28 2.79 22.07
N HIS A 86 3.02 3.60 23.11
CA HIS A 86 2.81 3.09 24.47
C HIS A 86 1.61 2.16 24.58
N TYR A 87 0.48 2.51 23.95
CA TYR A 87 -0.72 1.67 23.92
C TYR A 87 -0.45 0.31 23.25
N ALA A 88 0.20 0.31 22.08
CA ALA A 88 0.53 -0.91 21.35
C ALA A 88 1.50 -1.81 22.15
N LEU A 89 2.49 -1.22 22.83
CA LEU A 89 3.41 -1.94 23.73
C LEU A 89 2.70 -2.57 24.93
N GLY A 90 1.69 -1.90 25.51
CA GLY A 90 0.87 -2.45 26.59
C GLY A 90 0.12 -3.70 26.15
N HIS A 91 -0.59 -3.59 25.02
CA HIS A 91 -1.35 -4.72 24.45
C HIS A 91 -0.48 -5.93 24.07
N LEU A 92 0.76 -5.71 23.63
CA LEU A 92 1.70 -6.80 23.33
C LEU A 92 2.21 -7.53 24.57
N LYS A 93 2.29 -6.85 25.73
CA LYS A 93 2.70 -7.47 26.99
C LYS A 93 1.58 -8.31 27.61
N ASP A 94 0.33 -7.91 27.41
CA ASP A 94 -0.84 -8.60 27.97
C ASP A 94 -1.24 -9.87 27.20
N LYS A 95 -0.68 -10.10 26.00
CA LYS A 95 -0.92 -11.29 25.17
C LYS A 95 0.05 -12.46 25.44
N LYS A 96 0.89 -12.39 26.47
CA LYS A 96 1.91 -13.40 26.82
C LYS A 96 1.58 -14.10 28.13
#